data_AF-A0A9X3K873-F1
#
_entry.id   AF-A0A9X3K873-F1
#
_cell.length_a   1.000
_cell.length_b   1.000
_cell.length_c   1.000
_cell.angle_alpha   90.00
_cell.angle_beta   90.00
_cell.angle_gamma   90.00
#
_symmetry.space_group_name_H-M   'P 1'
#
loop_
_entity.id
_entity.type
_entity.pdbx_description
1 polymer ?
#
loop_
_entity_poly.entity_id
_entity_poly.type
_entity_poly.pdbx_seq_one_letter_code
_entity_poly.pdbx_strand_id
1 'polypeptide(L)'
;MTSQKVVKSTNFSGVARILGLALLAFFCALFVHLANHEFLASDNPEALRDGISVRTADDASYIRPALNFIETGVWKGANPGLGGYVLRSPGYGMIYGVFSYLSDATNGLWAMVLFQLILWSLAVGAIPFLARSLGFTEKVSWWLAVFISLMPMFYGFLSYTLTEALTPSLVVFFYTFLFLGIERNRKLLLVSAIALGFLILLRPAMILLVISYLPFYSLLKKRLVSVLLISLLPIFLWQVRVHRFIGRFDLHPIYQTDAADLYRPLHKAAWGFHKMTGQTGVEFHQSMGMLWQAAEGAISEGKAINGTIEKLDGSVLQTFSRDELTEFYSQYIAVLRQQVPYQLANQPINHSLTGEADLSKRFDLVKKEYVSDNFTRAWLVGPATVVKELTVHSNLSLYLFQKPLRGNVLIELLRWLSLLVHLFTYLLAFVFLFRKKSSWYTSIWLPAMLFFFYLIFIQRGIEERYMLPYLIPLFLLAIHTVNSLFPGRVKGIINQTP
;
A
#
# COMPACT_ATOMS: atom_id res chain seq x y z
N MET A 1 -22.96 -6.49 -29.48
CA MET A 1 -21.66 -5.79 -29.35
C MET A 1 -21.14 -5.58 -30.76
N THR A 2 -21.39 -4.41 -31.34
CA THR A 2 -20.75 -4.00 -32.59
C THR A 2 -19.26 -3.85 -32.31
N SER A 3 -18.47 -4.78 -32.85
CA SER A 3 -17.02 -4.70 -32.86
C SER A 3 -16.64 -3.39 -33.55
N GLN A 4 -16.35 -2.34 -32.77
CA GLN A 4 -15.65 -1.18 -33.30
C GLN A 4 -14.33 -1.70 -33.84
N LYS A 5 -14.19 -1.74 -35.17
CA LYS A 5 -12.93 -2.03 -35.84
C LYS A 5 -11.90 -1.03 -35.34
N VAL A 6 -11.08 -1.45 -34.38
CA VAL A 6 -9.94 -0.68 -33.88
C VAL A 6 -9.01 -0.47 -35.08
N VAL A 7 -8.92 0.77 -35.53
CA VAL A 7 -8.11 1.18 -36.69
C VAL A 7 -6.66 0.78 -36.43
N LYS A 8 -6.11 -0.07 -37.32
CA LYS A 8 -4.72 -0.56 -37.29
C LYS A 8 -3.73 0.50 -37.82
N SER A 9 -3.74 1.72 -37.31
CA SER A 9 -2.67 2.69 -37.63
C SER A 9 -1.61 2.69 -36.52
N THR A 10 -0.67 1.75 -36.59
CA THR A 10 0.59 1.85 -35.83
C THR A 10 1.54 2.76 -36.60
N ASN A 11 1.26 4.07 -36.59
CA ASN A 11 2.18 5.07 -37.11
C ASN A 11 3.35 5.24 -36.13
N PHE A 12 4.59 5.22 -36.64
CA PHE A 12 5.82 5.44 -35.86
C PHE A 12 5.85 6.79 -35.12
N SER A 13 5.00 7.75 -35.50
CA SER A 13 4.79 9.01 -34.78
C SER A 13 4.37 8.84 -33.31
N GLY A 14 3.81 7.67 -32.95
CA GLY A 14 3.47 7.35 -31.57
C GLY A 14 4.70 7.20 -30.66
N VAL A 15 5.83 6.69 -31.17
CA VAL A 15 7.01 6.38 -30.35
C VAL A 15 7.62 7.65 -29.76
N ALA A 16 7.80 8.70 -30.58
CA ALA A 16 8.31 9.98 -30.12
C ALA A 16 7.42 10.62 -29.05
N ARG A 17 6.09 10.51 -29.19
CA ARG A 17 5.13 11.02 -28.19
C ARG A 17 5.21 10.25 -26.86
N ILE A 18 5.33 8.92 -26.92
CA ILE A 18 5.47 8.08 -25.72
C ILE A 18 6.80 8.41 -25.01
N LEU A 19 7.89 8.52 -25.77
CA LEU A 19 9.20 8.87 -25.21
C LEU A 19 9.17 10.26 -24.58
N GLY A 20 8.61 11.26 -25.26
CA GLY A 20 8.46 12.61 -24.71
C GLY A 20 7.65 12.64 -23.41
N LEU A 21 6.56 11.88 -23.35
CA LEU A 21 5.75 11.74 -22.14
C LEU A 21 6.50 11.03 -21.01
N ALA A 22 7.25 9.97 -21.31
CA ALA A 22 8.06 9.28 -20.31
C ALA A 22 9.17 10.20 -19.78
N LEU A 23 9.87 10.93 -20.65
CA LEU A 23 10.88 11.91 -20.23
C LEU A 23 10.28 13.01 -19.35
N LEU A 24 9.11 13.55 -19.72
CA LEU A 24 8.39 14.52 -18.88
C LEU A 24 8.12 13.95 -17.49
N ALA A 25 7.54 12.75 -17.39
CA ALA A 25 7.25 12.11 -16.13
C ALA A 25 8.50 11.84 -15.29
N PHE A 26 9.59 11.41 -15.94
CA PHE A 26 10.88 11.17 -15.29
C PHE A 26 11.44 12.46 -14.68
N PHE A 27 11.55 13.53 -15.45
CA PHE A 27 12.11 14.79 -14.97
C PHE A 27 11.24 15.46 -13.92
N CYS A 28 9.90 15.47 -14.08
CA CYS A 28 9.00 16.00 -13.06
C CYS A 28 9.15 15.26 -11.73
N ALA A 29 9.13 13.92 -11.75
CA ALA A 29 9.34 13.14 -10.55
C ALA A 29 10.73 13.38 -9.96
N LEU A 30 11.79 13.31 -10.77
CA LEU A 30 13.16 13.52 -10.32
C LEU A 30 13.33 14.88 -9.61
N PHE A 31 12.90 15.98 -10.23
CA PHE A 31 13.07 17.31 -9.63
C PHE A 31 12.30 17.48 -8.33
N VAL A 32 11.06 16.98 -8.26
CA VAL A 32 10.25 17.04 -7.03
C VAL A 32 10.90 16.22 -5.90
N HIS A 33 11.48 15.05 -6.22
CA HIS A 33 12.17 14.22 -5.24
C HIS A 33 13.53 14.78 -4.81
N LEU A 34 14.31 15.37 -5.73
CA LEU A 34 15.55 16.06 -5.38
C LEU A 34 15.30 17.26 -4.48
N ALA A 35 14.29 18.08 -4.80
CA ALA A 35 13.88 19.18 -3.93
C ALA A 35 13.43 18.67 -2.54
N ASN A 36 12.69 17.55 -2.50
CA ASN A 36 12.32 16.91 -1.23
C ASN A 36 13.54 16.50 -0.40
N HIS A 37 14.56 15.94 -1.05
CA HIS A 37 15.79 15.51 -0.39
C HIS A 37 16.59 16.70 0.13
N GLU A 38 16.64 17.80 -0.60
CA GLU A 38 17.31 19.02 -0.14
C GLU A 38 16.70 19.55 1.16
N PHE A 39 15.37 19.65 1.23
CA PHE A 39 14.66 20.05 2.46
C PHE A 39 14.80 19.03 3.60
N LEU A 40 14.86 17.74 3.30
CA LEU A 40 15.10 16.71 4.32
C LEU A 40 16.53 16.77 4.84
N ALA A 41 17.52 16.96 3.96
CA ALA A 41 18.92 17.04 4.33
C ALA A 41 19.19 18.27 5.22
N SER A 42 18.50 19.39 5.00
CA SER A 42 18.63 20.59 5.84
C SER A 42 17.99 20.41 7.21
N ASP A 43 16.78 19.83 7.28
CA ASP A 43 15.96 19.85 8.50
C ASP A 43 16.05 18.57 9.33
N ASN A 44 16.23 17.41 8.69
CA ASN A 44 16.23 16.09 9.32
C ASN A 44 17.09 15.10 8.48
N PRO A 45 18.43 15.28 8.47
CA PRO A 45 19.31 14.46 7.65
C PRO A 45 19.25 12.97 7.98
N GLU A 46 18.90 12.61 9.22
CA GLU A 46 18.73 11.20 9.64
C GLU A 46 17.56 10.50 8.95
N ALA A 47 16.60 11.26 8.41
CA ALA A 47 15.52 10.72 7.60
C ALA A 47 15.99 10.26 6.21
N LEU A 48 17.22 10.57 5.80
CA LEU A 48 17.82 10.07 4.56
C LEU A 48 18.77 8.90 4.85
N ARG A 49 18.60 7.80 4.13
CA ARG A 49 19.55 6.69 4.10
C ARG A 49 20.67 7.06 3.15
N ASP A 50 21.86 7.25 3.71
CA ASP A 50 23.09 7.54 2.98
C ASP A 50 22.99 8.79 2.08
N GLY A 51 22.04 9.68 2.36
CA GLY A 51 21.71 10.84 1.51
C GLY A 51 20.94 10.50 0.22
N ILE A 52 20.46 9.25 0.05
CA ILE A 52 19.94 8.73 -1.23
C ILE A 52 18.43 8.50 -1.20
N SER A 53 17.91 7.83 -0.17
CA SER A 53 16.49 7.47 -0.10
C SER A 53 15.88 7.82 1.25
N VAL A 54 14.58 8.07 1.27
CA VAL A 54 13.88 8.44 2.51
C VAL A 54 13.67 7.19 3.36
N ARG A 55 14.08 7.27 4.63
CA ARG A 55 13.95 6.21 5.62
C ARG A 55 12.50 6.03 6.05
N THR A 56 12.06 4.78 6.13
CA THR A 56 10.82 4.40 6.82
C THR A 56 11.07 3.29 7.83
N ALA A 57 10.09 3.09 8.73
CA ALA A 57 10.13 2.01 9.72
C ALA A 57 10.20 0.62 9.07
N ASP A 58 9.78 0.48 7.82
CA ASP A 58 9.73 -0.81 7.12
C ASP A 58 11.03 -1.17 6.41
N ASP A 59 11.96 -0.23 6.25
CA ASP A 59 13.07 -0.37 5.33
C ASP A 59 14.00 -1.54 5.66
N ALA A 60 14.28 -1.74 6.96
CA ALA A 60 15.13 -2.84 7.40
C ALA A 60 14.55 -4.20 6.97
N SER A 61 13.23 -4.33 6.93
CA SER A 61 12.54 -5.55 6.51
C SER A 61 12.56 -5.76 4.98
N TYR A 62 12.83 -4.72 4.20
CA TYR A 62 12.96 -4.79 2.73
C TYR A 62 14.41 -4.96 2.25
N ILE A 63 15.36 -4.26 2.87
CA ILE A 63 16.76 -4.21 2.45
C ILE A 63 17.57 -5.35 3.07
N ARG A 64 17.47 -5.53 4.39
CA ARG A 64 18.39 -6.40 5.13
C ARG A 64 18.36 -7.87 4.70
N PRO A 65 17.20 -8.48 4.40
CA PRO A 65 17.16 -9.86 3.91
C PRO A 65 17.97 -10.09 2.63
N ALA A 66 17.98 -9.11 1.73
CA ALA A 66 18.74 -9.19 0.48
C ALA A 66 20.26 -9.06 0.73
N LEU A 67 20.67 -8.11 1.57
CA LEU A 67 22.09 -7.95 1.94
C LEU A 67 22.62 -9.18 2.66
N ASN A 68 21.89 -9.68 3.67
CA ASN A 68 22.26 -10.89 4.38
C ASN A 68 22.32 -12.12 3.44
N PHE A 69 21.46 -12.19 2.42
CA PHE A 69 21.52 -13.25 1.42
C PHE A 69 22.79 -13.18 0.56
N ILE A 70 23.21 -11.97 0.15
CA ILE A 70 24.46 -11.77 -0.59
C ILE A 70 25.68 -12.14 0.28
N GLU A 71 25.68 -11.73 1.54
CA GLU A 71 26.80 -11.94 2.47
C GLU A 71 26.90 -13.39 2.97
N THR A 72 25.78 -14.04 3.25
CA THR A 72 25.74 -15.32 3.99
C THR A 72 25.05 -16.46 3.24
N GLY A 73 24.40 -16.18 2.11
CA GLY A 73 23.54 -17.14 1.40
C GLY A 73 22.17 -17.35 2.06
N VAL A 74 21.84 -16.63 3.14
CA VAL A 74 20.60 -16.79 3.90
C VAL A 74 19.71 -15.55 3.81
N TRP A 75 18.51 -15.71 3.24
CA TRP A 75 17.50 -14.65 3.19
C TRP A 75 16.81 -14.48 4.56
N LYS A 76 17.37 -13.61 5.41
CA LYS A 76 16.88 -13.31 6.75
C LYS A 76 17.08 -11.83 7.07
N GLY A 77 16.09 -11.17 7.66
CA GLY A 77 16.19 -9.80 8.15
C GLY A 77 17.07 -9.65 9.38
N ALA A 78 17.06 -8.45 9.98
CA ALA A 78 17.80 -8.14 11.21
C ALA A 78 17.15 -8.72 12.48
N ASN A 79 15.83 -8.91 12.46
CA ASN A 79 15.07 -9.32 13.64
C ASN A 79 15.47 -10.74 14.08
N PRO A 80 15.53 -10.98 15.40
CA PRO A 80 15.77 -12.31 15.92
C PRO A 80 14.55 -13.22 15.66
N GLY A 81 14.78 -14.54 15.75
CA GLY A 81 13.73 -15.54 15.59
C GLY A 81 13.28 -15.80 14.16
N LEU A 82 12.12 -16.45 14.05
CA LEU A 82 11.47 -16.91 12.82
C LEU A 82 10.93 -15.73 12.00
N GLY A 83 10.50 -14.65 12.66
CA GLY A 83 10.03 -13.43 12.01
C GLY A 83 11.03 -12.87 10.99
N GLY A 84 12.32 -12.94 11.29
CA GLY A 84 13.39 -12.53 10.37
C GLY A 84 13.37 -13.25 9.01
N TYR A 85 12.82 -14.46 8.90
CA TYR A 85 12.82 -15.24 7.66
C TYR A 85 11.60 -14.98 6.76
N VAL A 86 10.54 -14.40 7.31
CA VAL A 86 9.18 -14.48 6.74
C VAL A 86 8.39 -13.17 6.81
N LEU A 87 8.86 -12.15 7.54
CA LEU A 87 8.10 -10.92 7.82
C LEU A 87 7.57 -10.22 6.56
N ARG A 88 8.41 -10.07 5.54
CA ARG A 88 8.04 -9.46 4.25
C ARG A 88 8.29 -10.42 3.11
N SER A 89 7.40 -10.38 2.13
CA SER A 89 7.62 -11.08 0.85
C SER A 89 8.81 -10.46 0.11
N PRO A 90 9.55 -11.26 -0.68
CA PRO A 90 10.89 -10.89 -1.12
C PRO A 90 10.89 -9.95 -2.33
N GLY A 91 9.74 -9.63 -2.92
CA GLY A 91 9.67 -8.93 -4.21
C GLY A 91 10.48 -7.64 -4.28
N TYR A 92 10.40 -6.78 -3.26
CA TYR A 92 11.13 -5.50 -3.22
C TYR A 92 12.62 -5.76 -2.99
N GLY A 93 12.93 -6.57 -1.97
CA GLY A 93 14.30 -6.93 -1.63
C GLY A 93 15.03 -7.65 -2.77
N MET A 94 14.33 -8.39 -3.63
CA MET A 94 14.94 -9.08 -4.77
C MET A 94 15.46 -8.09 -5.82
N ILE A 95 14.69 -7.04 -6.15
CA ILE A 95 15.16 -6.00 -7.08
C ILE A 95 16.38 -5.29 -6.48
N TYR A 96 16.24 -4.86 -5.22
CA TYR A 96 17.33 -4.20 -4.52
C TYR A 96 18.58 -5.08 -4.44
N GLY A 97 18.43 -6.37 -4.10
CA GLY A 97 19.51 -7.34 -4.03
C GLY A 97 20.23 -7.55 -5.35
N VAL A 98 19.53 -7.54 -6.49
CA VAL A 98 20.18 -7.58 -7.81
C VAL A 98 21.07 -6.36 -8.01
N PHE A 99 20.60 -5.15 -7.68
CA PHE A 99 21.41 -3.94 -7.81
C PHE A 99 22.59 -3.92 -6.83
N SER A 100 22.37 -4.33 -5.58
CA SER A 100 23.43 -4.40 -4.57
C SER A 100 24.50 -5.43 -4.90
N TYR A 101 24.10 -6.57 -5.48
CA TYR A 101 25.04 -7.58 -5.96
C TYR A 101 25.95 -7.04 -7.08
N LEU A 102 25.40 -6.21 -7.97
CA LEU A 102 26.14 -5.65 -9.11
C LEU A 102 26.98 -4.41 -8.76
N SER A 103 26.63 -3.65 -7.73
CA SER A 103 27.18 -2.30 -7.54
C SER A 103 27.48 -1.88 -6.10
N ASP A 104 27.48 -2.79 -5.12
CA ASP A 104 27.51 -2.51 -3.67
C ASP A 104 26.19 -1.97 -3.10
N ALA A 105 26.06 -1.93 -1.77
CA ALA A 105 24.80 -1.55 -1.11
C ALA A 105 24.39 -0.09 -1.40
N THR A 106 25.36 0.83 -1.41
CA THR A 106 25.12 2.26 -1.57
C THR A 106 24.73 2.59 -3.01
N ASN A 107 25.50 2.11 -4.00
CA ASN A 107 25.10 2.31 -5.40
C ASN A 107 23.89 1.46 -5.77
N GLY A 108 23.70 0.32 -5.11
CA GLY A 108 22.48 -0.48 -5.23
C GLY A 108 21.22 0.31 -4.83
N LEU A 109 21.34 1.18 -3.82
CA LEU A 109 20.26 2.08 -3.41
C LEU A 109 20.00 3.18 -4.45
N TRP A 110 21.05 3.78 -5.01
CA TRP A 110 20.92 4.73 -6.13
C TRP A 110 20.25 4.10 -7.34
N ALA A 111 20.71 2.91 -7.74
CA ALA A 111 20.15 2.14 -8.84
C ALA A 111 18.68 1.79 -8.58
N MET A 112 18.31 1.50 -7.32
CA MET A 112 16.92 1.24 -6.94
C MET A 112 16.02 2.47 -7.13
N VAL A 113 16.45 3.65 -6.66
CA VAL A 113 15.68 4.90 -6.82
C VAL A 113 15.57 5.28 -8.30
N LEU A 114 16.67 5.15 -9.05
CA LEU A 114 16.66 5.39 -10.50
C LEU A 114 15.72 4.41 -11.22
N PHE A 115 15.73 3.14 -10.84
CA PHE A 115 14.82 2.13 -11.36
C PHE A 115 13.36 2.47 -11.06
N GLN A 116 13.04 2.94 -9.86
CA GLN A 116 11.69 3.39 -9.49
C GLN A 116 11.22 4.55 -10.39
N LEU A 117 12.08 5.55 -10.62
CA LEU A 117 11.80 6.68 -11.51
C LEU A 117 11.60 6.26 -12.97
N ILE A 118 12.44 5.35 -13.48
CA ILE A 118 12.32 4.81 -14.85
C ILE A 118 11.06 3.95 -14.98
N LEU A 119 10.76 3.11 -13.99
CA LEU A 119 9.57 2.27 -14.01
C LEU A 119 8.29 3.13 -14.00
N TRP A 120 8.28 4.19 -13.20
CA TRP A 120 7.22 5.20 -13.19
C TRP A 120 7.06 5.88 -14.56
N SER A 121 8.14 6.38 -15.15
CA SER A 121 8.08 7.10 -16.42
C SER A 121 7.56 6.23 -17.57
N LEU A 122 8.01 4.97 -17.63
CA LEU A 122 7.51 3.99 -18.60
C LEU A 122 6.03 3.65 -18.34
N ALA A 123 5.61 3.54 -17.08
CA ALA A 123 4.20 3.31 -16.74
C ALA A 123 3.32 4.48 -17.19
N VAL A 124 3.76 5.74 -17.01
CA VAL A 124 3.06 6.91 -17.54
C VAL A 124 2.96 6.84 -19.08
N GLY A 125 4.04 6.43 -19.76
CA GLY A 125 4.00 6.17 -21.21
C GLY A 125 2.98 5.11 -21.65
N ALA A 126 2.59 4.20 -20.75
CA ALA A 126 1.57 3.18 -20.99
C ALA A 126 0.13 3.67 -20.79
N ILE A 127 -0.09 4.76 -20.03
CA ILE A 127 -1.42 5.31 -19.70
C ILE A 127 -2.27 5.60 -20.94
N PRO A 128 -1.77 6.21 -22.04
CA PRO A 128 -2.59 6.44 -23.23
C PRO A 128 -3.15 5.16 -23.86
N PHE A 129 -2.47 4.02 -23.70
CA PHE A 129 -2.98 2.73 -24.16
C PHE A 129 -4.08 2.21 -23.23
N LEU A 130 -3.83 2.23 -21.92
CA LEU A 130 -4.82 1.85 -20.91
C LEU A 130 -6.11 2.67 -21.04
N ALA A 131 -5.99 4.00 -21.13
CA ALA A 131 -7.12 4.89 -21.30
C ALA A 131 -7.88 4.61 -22.61
N ARG A 132 -7.19 4.37 -23.74
CA ARG A 132 -7.88 4.02 -24.99
C ARG A 132 -8.65 2.69 -24.90
N SER A 133 -8.12 1.69 -24.21
CA SER A 133 -8.87 0.45 -23.92
C SER A 133 -10.10 0.67 -23.02
N LEU A 134 -10.14 1.79 -22.27
CA LEU A 134 -11.32 2.24 -21.53
C LEU A 134 -12.26 3.13 -22.37
N GLY A 135 -12.03 3.26 -23.67
CA GLY A 135 -12.88 4.00 -24.60
C GLY A 135 -12.63 5.52 -24.64
N PHE A 136 -11.51 6.00 -24.10
CA PHE A 136 -11.11 7.40 -24.28
C PHE A 136 -10.62 7.67 -25.71
N THR A 137 -10.85 8.90 -26.19
CA THR A 137 -10.25 9.39 -27.44
C THR A 137 -8.74 9.55 -27.27
N GLU A 138 -8.00 9.55 -28.39
CA GLU A 138 -6.54 9.70 -28.35
C GLU A 138 -6.12 10.99 -27.62
N LYS A 139 -6.71 12.13 -27.98
CA LYS A 139 -6.41 13.44 -27.37
C LYS A 139 -6.60 13.42 -25.85
N VAL A 140 -7.74 12.92 -25.37
CA VAL A 140 -8.02 12.83 -23.92
C VAL A 140 -7.05 11.87 -23.22
N SER A 141 -6.72 10.74 -23.85
CA SER A 141 -5.79 9.77 -23.27
C SER A 141 -4.38 10.34 -23.05
N TRP A 142 -3.90 11.19 -23.96
CA TRP A 142 -2.63 11.89 -23.82
C TRP A 142 -2.68 12.96 -22.72
N TRP A 143 -3.74 13.77 -22.68
CA TRP A 143 -3.91 14.78 -21.64
C TRP A 143 -3.99 14.19 -20.23
N LEU A 144 -4.66 13.05 -20.08
CA LEU A 144 -4.70 12.33 -18.80
C LEU A 144 -3.32 11.86 -18.37
N ALA A 145 -2.50 11.38 -19.31
CA ALA A 145 -1.15 10.95 -19.00
C ALA A 145 -0.23 12.12 -18.62
N VAL A 146 -0.34 13.27 -19.32
CA VAL A 146 0.36 14.51 -18.95
C VAL A 146 -0.10 15.01 -17.57
N PHE A 147 -1.39 14.97 -17.28
CA PHE A 147 -1.89 15.34 -15.95
C PHE A 147 -1.29 14.45 -14.86
N ILE A 148 -1.28 13.13 -15.05
CA ILE A 148 -0.70 12.17 -14.11
C ILE A 148 0.82 12.35 -13.97
N SER A 149 1.53 12.70 -15.03
CA SER A 149 2.98 12.96 -14.97
C SER A 149 3.33 14.21 -14.15
N LEU A 150 2.47 15.23 -14.18
CA LEU A 150 2.71 16.50 -13.50
C LEU A 150 2.29 16.48 -12.02
N MET A 151 1.33 15.66 -11.63
CA MET A 151 0.73 15.67 -10.28
C MET A 151 1.50 14.80 -9.26
N PRO A 152 2.16 15.39 -8.24
CA PRO A 152 2.98 14.63 -7.28
C PRO A 152 2.21 13.60 -6.45
N MET A 153 0.89 13.74 -6.35
CA MET A 153 0.05 12.76 -5.64
C MET A 153 0.14 11.34 -6.23
N PHE A 154 0.57 11.16 -7.48
CA PHE A 154 0.70 9.84 -8.09
C PHE A 154 2.09 9.22 -7.91
N TYR A 155 3.09 10.01 -7.52
CA TYR A 155 4.49 9.58 -7.46
C TYR A 155 5.23 10.01 -6.19
N GLY A 156 4.54 10.47 -5.15
CA GLY A 156 5.17 10.97 -3.92
C GLY A 156 6.04 9.97 -3.13
N PHE A 157 6.10 8.70 -3.53
CA PHE A 157 6.86 7.65 -2.86
C PHE A 157 8.07 7.12 -3.64
N LEU A 158 8.39 7.65 -4.82
CA LEU A 158 9.46 7.10 -5.69
C LEU A 158 10.88 7.21 -5.14
N SER A 159 11.12 7.98 -4.06
CA SER A 159 12.42 8.05 -3.39
C SER A 159 12.45 7.32 -2.05
N TYR A 160 11.43 6.52 -1.73
CA TYR A 160 11.32 5.81 -0.47
C TYR A 160 11.65 4.33 -0.64
N THR A 161 12.16 3.70 0.42
CA THR A 161 12.47 2.26 0.41
C THR A 161 11.26 1.41 0.78
N LEU A 162 10.23 1.42 -0.07
CA LEU A 162 8.96 0.76 0.19
C LEU A 162 8.24 0.31 -1.08
N THR A 163 7.30 -0.62 -0.94
CA THR A 163 6.64 -1.27 -2.08
C THR A 163 5.79 -0.31 -2.92
N GLU A 164 5.27 0.76 -2.33
CA GLU A 164 4.44 1.78 -2.99
C GLU A 164 5.24 2.59 -4.02
N ALA A 165 6.58 2.57 -3.97
CA ALA A 165 7.42 3.15 -5.02
C ALA A 165 7.35 2.37 -6.36
N LEU A 166 6.95 1.10 -6.31
CA LEU A 166 6.88 0.22 -7.50
C LEU A 166 5.44 -0.15 -7.88
N THR A 167 4.58 -0.32 -6.86
CA THR A 167 3.27 -0.93 -7.02
C THR A 167 2.36 -0.17 -8.01
N PRO A 168 2.22 1.16 -7.96
CA PRO A 168 1.37 1.89 -8.91
C PRO A 168 1.78 1.68 -10.38
N SER A 169 3.07 1.76 -10.67
CA SER A 169 3.63 1.56 -12.01
C SER A 169 3.34 0.15 -12.53
N LEU A 170 3.52 -0.86 -11.69
CA LEU A 170 3.25 -2.25 -12.03
C LEU A 170 1.76 -2.53 -12.22
N VAL A 171 0.87 -1.88 -11.46
CA VAL A 171 -0.59 -1.99 -11.66
C VAL A 171 -1.01 -1.39 -13.01
N VAL A 172 -0.41 -0.25 -13.40
CA VAL A 172 -0.64 0.35 -14.73
C VAL A 172 -0.19 -0.62 -15.83
N PHE A 173 0.99 -1.23 -15.71
CA PHE A 173 1.45 -2.25 -16.66
C PHE A 173 0.53 -3.47 -16.69
N PHE A 174 0.13 -3.98 -15.53
CA PHE A 174 -0.78 -5.11 -15.43
C PHE A 174 -2.07 -4.86 -16.23
N TYR A 175 -2.77 -3.76 -15.98
CA TYR A 175 -4.01 -3.45 -16.69
C TYR A 175 -3.78 -3.15 -18.18
N THR A 176 -2.69 -2.47 -18.52
CA THR A 176 -2.33 -2.20 -19.92
C THR A 176 -2.15 -3.50 -20.70
N PHE A 177 -1.34 -4.43 -20.18
CA PHE A 177 -1.09 -5.71 -20.86
C PHE A 177 -2.30 -6.65 -20.81
N LEU A 178 -3.10 -6.60 -19.74
CA LEU A 178 -4.37 -7.32 -19.68
C LEU A 178 -5.29 -6.87 -20.82
N PHE A 179 -5.57 -5.58 -20.96
CA PHE A 179 -6.52 -5.08 -21.97
C PHE A 179 -5.99 -5.21 -23.39
N LEU A 180 -4.73 -4.89 -23.64
CA LEU A 180 -4.11 -5.15 -24.95
C LEU A 180 -4.04 -6.64 -25.28
N GLY A 181 -3.93 -7.49 -24.25
CA GLY A 181 -3.98 -8.95 -24.37
C GLY A 181 -5.34 -9.48 -24.80
N ILE A 182 -6.42 -8.87 -24.27
CA ILE A 182 -7.80 -9.16 -24.65
C ILE A 182 -8.12 -8.63 -26.05
N GLU A 183 -7.68 -7.41 -26.38
CA GLU A 183 -8.08 -6.70 -27.60
C GLU A 183 -7.25 -7.07 -28.83
N ARG A 184 -5.92 -7.27 -28.67
CA ARG A 184 -4.98 -7.31 -29.80
C ARG A 184 -4.16 -8.59 -29.85
N ASN A 185 -3.40 -8.86 -28.79
CA ASN A 185 -2.40 -9.93 -28.80
C ASN A 185 -2.44 -10.73 -27.50
N ARG A 186 -3.03 -11.92 -27.55
CA ARG A 186 -3.17 -12.79 -26.39
C ARG A 186 -1.84 -13.21 -25.74
N LYS A 187 -0.68 -13.05 -26.38
CA LYS A 187 0.64 -13.26 -25.74
C LYS A 187 0.89 -12.22 -24.63
N LEU A 188 0.32 -11.03 -24.72
CA LEU A 188 0.42 -10.00 -23.68
C LEU A 188 -0.31 -10.40 -22.39
N LEU A 189 -1.25 -11.36 -22.44
CA LEU A 189 -1.85 -11.94 -21.24
C LEU A 189 -0.80 -12.65 -20.36
N LEU A 190 0.21 -13.27 -20.97
CA LEU A 190 1.33 -13.86 -20.23
C LEU A 190 2.13 -12.77 -19.51
N VAL A 191 2.42 -11.66 -20.19
CA VAL A 191 3.12 -10.51 -19.58
C VAL A 191 2.29 -9.92 -18.44
N SER A 192 0.97 -9.81 -18.60
CA SER A 192 0.06 -9.37 -17.52
C SER A 192 0.10 -10.32 -16.32
N ALA A 193 0.19 -11.64 -16.55
CA ALA A 193 0.24 -12.64 -15.49
C ALA A 193 1.57 -12.57 -14.71
N ILE A 194 2.69 -12.37 -15.42
CA ILE A 194 4.00 -12.19 -14.81
C ILE A 194 4.04 -10.89 -13.99
N ALA A 195 3.52 -9.79 -14.54
CA ALA A 195 3.42 -8.52 -13.82
C ALA A 195 2.57 -8.65 -12.56
N LEU A 196 1.43 -9.36 -12.64
CA LEU A 196 0.59 -9.65 -11.47
C LEU A 196 1.30 -10.54 -10.45
N GLY A 197 1.97 -11.61 -10.89
CA GLY A 197 2.70 -12.48 -9.97
C GLY A 197 3.81 -11.74 -9.23
N PHE A 198 4.49 -10.82 -9.92
CA PHE A 198 5.47 -9.95 -9.30
C PHE A 198 4.83 -8.92 -8.34
N LEU A 199 3.70 -8.32 -8.70
CA LEU A 199 2.90 -7.46 -7.82
C LEU A 199 2.49 -8.16 -6.52
N ILE A 200 2.03 -9.41 -6.59
CA ILE A 200 1.65 -10.19 -5.41
C ILE A 200 2.88 -10.51 -4.55
N LEU A 201 4.02 -10.79 -5.18
CA LEU A 201 5.28 -11.02 -4.47
C LEU A 201 5.82 -9.74 -3.80
N LEU A 202 5.57 -8.57 -4.39
CA LEU A 202 5.86 -7.29 -3.75
C LEU A 202 4.92 -7.02 -2.58
N ARG A 203 3.61 -7.23 -2.78
CA ARG A 203 2.57 -6.94 -1.81
C ARG A 203 1.47 -8.01 -1.86
N PRO A 204 1.45 -8.96 -0.91
CA PRO A 204 0.51 -10.09 -0.94
C PRO A 204 -0.97 -9.70 -1.04
N ALA A 205 -1.38 -8.58 -0.46
CA ALA A 205 -2.75 -8.06 -0.57
C ALA A 205 -3.19 -7.75 -2.02
N MET A 206 -2.24 -7.58 -2.96
CA MET A 206 -2.54 -7.44 -4.39
C MET A 206 -3.03 -8.74 -5.03
N ILE A 207 -3.09 -9.87 -4.31
CA ILE A 207 -3.74 -11.10 -4.78
C ILE A 207 -5.19 -10.87 -5.23
N LEU A 208 -5.86 -9.85 -4.70
CA LEU A 208 -7.20 -9.46 -5.12
C LEU A 208 -7.27 -9.05 -6.60
N LEU A 209 -6.17 -8.55 -7.19
CA LEU A 209 -6.12 -8.22 -8.62
C LEU A 209 -6.31 -9.43 -9.54
N VAL A 210 -6.14 -10.67 -9.04
CA VAL A 210 -6.48 -11.89 -9.77
C VAL A 210 -7.94 -11.88 -10.26
N ILE A 211 -8.83 -11.25 -9.49
CA ILE A 211 -10.25 -11.11 -9.81
C ILE A 211 -10.47 -10.30 -11.09
N SER A 212 -9.50 -9.46 -11.50
CA SER A 212 -9.57 -8.67 -12.75
C SER A 212 -9.69 -9.55 -14.00
N TYR A 213 -9.28 -10.82 -13.97
CA TYR A 213 -9.44 -11.73 -15.10
C TYR A 213 -10.87 -12.28 -15.25
N LEU A 214 -11.65 -12.34 -14.17
CA LEU A 214 -12.96 -13.00 -14.15
C LEU A 214 -13.99 -12.37 -15.12
N PRO A 215 -14.09 -11.04 -15.28
CA PRO A 215 -15.00 -10.42 -16.24
C PRO A 215 -14.74 -10.81 -17.71
N PHE A 216 -13.58 -11.42 -17.98
CA PHE A 216 -13.18 -11.92 -19.30
C PHE A 216 -13.21 -13.45 -19.39
N TYR A 217 -13.84 -14.15 -18.44
CA TYR A 217 -13.90 -15.61 -18.41
C TYR A 217 -14.29 -16.24 -19.75
N SER A 218 -15.31 -15.69 -20.43
CA SER A 218 -15.78 -16.18 -21.73
C SER A 218 -14.70 -16.13 -22.82
N LEU A 219 -13.83 -15.12 -22.78
CA LEU A 219 -12.71 -14.95 -23.72
C LEU A 219 -11.48 -15.77 -23.30
N LEU A 220 -11.32 -16.02 -22.00
CA LEU A 220 -10.14 -16.65 -21.41
C LEU A 220 -10.30 -18.16 -21.13
N LYS A 221 -11.46 -18.78 -21.31
CA LYS A 221 -11.78 -20.16 -20.87
C LYS A 221 -10.60 -21.15 -20.83
N LYS A 222 -9.93 -21.40 -21.96
CA LYS A 222 -8.84 -22.38 -22.07
C LYS A 222 -7.49 -21.92 -21.49
N ARG A 223 -7.33 -20.61 -21.24
CA ARG A 223 -6.07 -19.97 -20.82
C ARG A 223 -6.12 -19.41 -19.41
N LEU A 224 -7.32 -19.26 -18.84
CA LEU A 224 -7.51 -18.67 -17.53
C LEU A 224 -6.70 -19.42 -16.48
N VAL A 225 -6.77 -20.76 -16.49
CA VAL A 225 -5.99 -21.59 -15.57
C VAL A 225 -4.49 -21.32 -15.69
N SER A 226 -3.92 -21.29 -16.91
CA SER A 226 -2.50 -20.99 -17.10
C SER A 226 -2.12 -19.59 -16.61
N VAL A 227 -2.94 -18.58 -16.91
CA VAL A 227 -2.74 -17.20 -16.45
C VAL A 227 -2.78 -17.11 -14.92
N LEU A 228 -3.73 -17.79 -14.28
CA LEU A 228 -3.86 -17.84 -12.83
C LEU A 228 -2.67 -18.55 -12.18
N LEU A 229 -2.25 -19.70 -12.73
CA LEU A 229 -1.10 -20.44 -12.22
C LEU A 229 0.18 -19.60 -12.30
N ILE A 230 0.42 -18.93 -13.42
CA ILE A 230 1.61 -18.07 -13.59
C ILE A 230 1.57 -16.88 -12.63
N SER A 231 0.39 -16.28 -12.43
CA SER A 231 0.22 -15.16 -11.49
C SER A 231 0.39 -15.59 -10.03
N LEU A 232 -0.05 -16.80 -9.67
CA LEU A 232 -0.03 -17.28 -8.28
C LEU A 232 1.25 -18.06 -7.92
N LEU A 233 2.03 -18.50 -8.90
CA LEU A 233 3.25 -19.28 -8.66
C LEU A 233 4.25 -18.55 -7.73
N PRO A 234 4.57 -17.25 -7.90
CA PRO A 234 5.53 -16.58 -7.03
C PRO A 234 5.09 -16.56 -5.56
N ILE A 235 3.82 -16.24 -5.28
CA ILE A 235 3.32 -16.23 -3.91
C ILE A 235 3.20 -17.64 -3.34
N PHE A 236 2.87 -18.64 -4.16
CA PHE A 236 2.87 -20.03 -3.73
C PHE A 236 4.26 -20.48 -3.25
N LEU A 237 5.31 -20.20 -4.03
CA LEU A 237 6.69 -20.52 -3.65
C LEU A 237 7.11 -19.80 -2.36
N TRP A 238 6.70 -18.54 -2.21
CA TRP A 238 6.92 -17.81 -0.96
C TRP A 238 6.19 -18.45 0.22
N GLN A 239 4.93 -18.84 0.03
CA GLN A 239 4.11 -19.48 1.07
C GLN A 239 4.66 -20.85 1.48
N VAL A 240 5.27 -21.62 0.56
CA VAL A 240 6.02 -22.85 0.91
C VAL A 240 7.18 -22.52 1.86
N ARG A 241 7.93 -21.43 1.60
CA ARG A 241 8.99 -20.98 2.52
C ARG A 241 8.41 -20.57 3.88
N VAL A 242 7.33 -19.79 3.91
CA VAL A 242 6.65 -19.38 5.15
C VAL A 242 6.24 -20.62 5.97
N HIS A 243 5.62 -21.60 5.33
CA HIS A 243 5.23 -22.85 5.97
C HIS A 243 6.42 -23.64 6.51
N ARG A 244 7.55 -23.68 5.78
CA ARG A 244 8.77 -24.36 6.25
C ARG A 244 9.33 -23.76 7.54
N PHE A 245 9.22 -22.44 7.73
CA PHE A 245 9.76 -21.77 8.92
C PHE A 245 8.76 -21.72 10.09
N ILE A 246 7.48 -21.48 9.83
CA ILE A 246 6.47 -21.23 10.89
C ILE A 246 5.48 -22.39 11.07
N GLY A 247 5.47 -23.37 10.16
CA GLY A 247 4.53 -24.50 10.20
C GLY A 247 3.11 -24.17 9.73
N ARG A 248 2.85 -22.97 9.19
CA ARG A 248 1.54 -22.55 8.65
C ARG A 248 1.67 -21.63 7.45
N PHE A 249 0.62 -21.56 6.64
CA PHE A 249 0.49 -20.56 5.59
C PHE A 249 -0.04 -19.25 6.17
N ASP A 250 0.61 -18.14 5.84
CA ASP A 250 0.25 -16.82 6.34
C ASP A 250 0.76 -15.76 5.35
N LEU A 251 -0.14 -14.91 4.86
CA LEU A 251 0.20 -13.86 3.90
C LEU A 251 0.98 -12.71 4.55
N HIS A 252 0.81 -12.52 5.86
CA HIS A 252 1.41 -11.43 6.62
C HIS A 252 1.79 -11.90 8.03
N PRO A 253 2.82 -12.76 8.16
CA PRO A 253 3.24 -13.36 9.43
C PRO A 253 4.01 -12.36 10.32
N ILE A 254 3.39 -11.23 10.65
CA ILE A 254 3.97 -10.17 11.48
C ILE A 254 4.13 -10.63 12.92
N TYR A 255 3.13 -11.36 13.44
CA TYR A 255 3.07 -11.74 14.85
C TYR A 255 3.65 -13.13 15.07
N GLN A 256 4.78 -13.20 15.77
CA GLN A 256 5.47 -14.46 16.09
C GLN A 256 5.63 -14.64 17.60
N THR A 257 5.55 -15.89 18.07
CA THR A 257 5.73 -16.25 19.48
C THR A 257 7.18 -16.20 19.95
N ASP A 258 8.13 -16.06 19.03
CA ASP A 258 9.56 -15.95 19.33
C ASP A 258 10.15 -14.57 19.04
N ALA A 259 9.31 -13.62 18.61
CA ALA A 259 9.71 -12.23 18.44
C ALA A 259 10.16 -11.63 19.78
N ALA A 260 11.26 -10.89 19.75
CA ALA A 260 11.81 -10.19 20.91
C ALA A 260 11.18 -8.80 21.13
N ASP A 261 10.49 -8.29 20.12
CA ASP A 261 9.82 -6.99 20.11
C ASP A 261 8.32 -7.12 20.42
N LEU A 262 7.62 -6.00 20.32
CA LEU A 262 6.17 -5.92 20.52
C LEU A 262 5.34 -6.76 19.54
N TYR A 263 5.88 -7.26 18.42
CA TYR A 263 5.09 -7.97 17.39
C TYR A 263 4.86 -9.45 17.75
N ARG A 264 4.24 -9.67 18.90
CA ARG A 264 3.84 -10.98 19.45
C ARG A 264 2.31 -11.18 19.43
N PRO A 265 1.78 -12.39 19.71
CA PRO A 265 0.33 -12.63 19.74
C PRO A 265 -0.44 -11.70 20.67
N LEU A 266 0.15 -11.29 21.79
CA LEU A 266 -0.47 -10.34 22.72
C LEU A 266 -0.75 -8.99 22.06
N HIS A 267 0.19 -8.44 21.31
CA HIS A 267 -0.01 -7.17 20.59
C HIS A 267 -1.02 -7.32 19.46
N LYS A 268 -1.10 -8.49 18.81
CA LYS A 268 -2.18 -8.79 17.85
C LYS A 268 -3.57 -8.74 18.51
N ALA A 269 -3.70 -9.31 19.71
CA ALA A 269 -4.94 -9.30 20.47
C ALA A 269 -5.31 -7.87 20.92
N ALA A 270 -4.32 -7.12 21.42
CA ALA A 270 -4.47 -5.70 21.76
C ALA A 270 -4.90 -4.87 20.55
N TRP A 271 -4.21 -5.00 19.41
CA TRP A 271 -4.63 -4.36 18.17
C TRP A 271 -6.06 -4.74 17.78
N GLY A 272 -6.42 -6.01 17.97
CA GLY A 272 -7.76 -6.53 17.75
C GLY A 272 -8.85 -5.79 18.55
N PHE A 273 -8.56 -5.43 19.81
CA PHE A 273 -9.44 -4.61 20.65
C PHE A 273 -9.43 -3.15 20.22
N HIS A 274 -8.27 -2.51 20.17
CA HIS A 274 -8.12 -1.08 19.88
C HIS A 274 -8.71 -0.69 18.51
N LYS A 275 -8.56 -1.53 17.48
CA LYS A 275 -9.16 -1.27 16.17
C LYS A 275 -10.70 -1.31 16.18
N MET A 276 -11.32 -1.96 17.17
CA MET A 276 -12.78 -1.99 17.33
C MET A 276 -13.29 -0.77 18.09
N THR A 277 -12.46 -0.16 18.93
CA THR A 277 -12.81 1.08 19.65
C THR A 277 -12.77 2.32 18.76
N GLY A 278 -12.17 2.21 17.57
CA GLY A 278 -12.04 3.29 16.59
C GLY A 278 -10.68 3.97 16.60
N GLN A 279 -9.73 3.48 17.40
CA GLN A 279 -8.37 4.03 17.43
C GLN A 279 -7.65 3.77 16.10
N THR A 280 -6.95 4.79 15.60
CA THR A 280 -6.13 4.69 14.38
C THR A 280 -4.87 3.86 14.63
N GLY A 281 -4.26 3.36 13.56
CA GLY A 281 -2.98 2.64 13.66
C GLY A 281 -1.87 3.49 14.29
N VAL A 282 -1.82 4.78 13.96
CA VAL A 282 -0.82 5.73 14.50
C VAL A 282 -1.00 5.92 16.01
N GLU A 283 -2.22 6.17 16.47
CA GLU A 283 -2.52 6.34 17.90
C GLU A 283 -2.25 5.05 18.69
N PHE A 284 -2.57 3.90 18.11
CA PHE A 284 -2.27 2.60 18.71
C PHE A 284 -0.76 2.38 18.85
N HIS A 285 0.03 2.62 17.80
CA HIS A 285 1.49 2.50 17.88
C HIS A 285 2.09 3.47 18.91
N GLN A 286 1.59 4.69 19.00
CA GLN A 286 2.01 5.61 20.06
C GLN A 286 1.64 5.12 21.46
N SER A 287 0.44 4.54 21.62
CA SER A 287 -0.02 3.98 22.90
C SER A 287 0.87 2.82 23.34
N MET A 288 1.10 1.86 22.43
CA MET A 288 1.95 0.70 22.69
C MET A 288 3.42 1.12 22.90
N GLY A 289 3.89 2.16 22.22
CA GLY A 289 5.20 2.76 22.45
C GLY A 289 5.37 3.32 23.87
N MET A 290 4.35 3.99 24.42
CA MET A 290 4.38 4.45 25.82
C MET A 290 4.42 3.27 26.80
N LEU A 291 3.62 2.24 26.57
CA LEU A 291 3.64 1.03 27.41
C LEU A 291 5.01 0.34 27.36
N TRP A 292 5.64 0.30 26.18
CA TRP A 292 6.99 -0.23 26.00
C TRP A 292 8.03 0.61 26.77
N GLN A 293 7.99 1.94 26.66
CA GLN A 293 8.86 2.84 27.42
C GLN A 293 8.69 2.67 28.94
N ALA A 294 7.47 2.40 29.43
CA ALA A 294 7.26 2.07 30.84
C ALA A 294 7.84 0.70 31.24
N ALA A 295 7.80 -0.28 30.35
CA ALA A 295 8.45 -1.57 30.56
C ALA A 295 9.99 -1.44 30.61
N GLU A 296 10.56 -0.54 29.81
CA GLU A 296 11.99 -0.18 29.85
C GLU A 296 12.37 0.68 31.07
N GLY A 297 11.39 1.21 31.80
CA GLY A 297 11.62 2.12 32.93
C GLY A 297 11.93 3.57 32.53
N ALA A 298 11.77 3.94 31.26
CA ALA A 298 12.00 5.29 30.76
C ALA A 298 10.90 6.29 31.19
N ILE A 299 9.69 5.80 31.46
CA ILE A 299 8.57 6.58 32.04
C ILE A 299 7.84 5.77 33.11
N SER A 300 7.08 6.43 33.98
CA SER A 300 6.28 5.73 35.00
C SER A 300 5.10 4.97 34.38
N GLU A 301 4.74 3.83 34.96
CA GLU A 301 3.59 3.02 34.50
C GLU A 301 2.30 3.84 34.48
N GLY A 302 2.01 4.58 35.55
CA GLY A 302 0.81 5.40 35.64
C GLY A 302 0.71 6.43 34.51
N LYS A 303 1.83 7.03 34.09
CA LYS A 303 1.86 7.96 32.95
C LYS A 303 1.54 7.23 31.63
N ALA A 304 2.14 6.07 31.40
CA ALA A 304 1.93 5.29 30.17
C ALA A 304 0.51 4.73 30.07
N ILE A 305 -0.03 4.21 31.19
CA ILE A 305 -1.39 3.68 31.29
C ILE A 305 -2.40 4.82 31.08
N ASN A 306 -2.27 5.94 31.81
CA ASN A 306 -3.17 7.07 31.66
C ASN A 306 -3.13 7.63 30.24
N GLY A 307 -1.95 7.83 29.66
CA GLY A 307 -1.81 8.30 28.29
C GLY A 307 -2.37 7.32 27.25
N THR A 308 -2.39 6.02 27.55
CA THR A 308 -3.04 5.00 26.70
C THR A 308 -4.57 5.06 26.83
N ILE A 309 -5.10 5.13 28.05
CA ILE A 309 -6.54 5.22 28.32
C ILE A 309 -7.14 6.51 27.75
N GLU A 310 -6.43 7.64 27.86
CA GLU A 310 -6.87 8.94 27.33
C GLU A 310 -6.99 8.97 25.80
N LYS A 311 -6.28 8.07 25.10
CA LYS A 311 -6.40 7.90 23.63
C LYS A 311 -7.50 6.92 23.24
N LEU A 312 -8.13 6.25 24.20
CA LEU A 312 -9.30 5.43 23.93
C LEU A 312 -10.51 6.34 23.76
N ASP A 313 -11.44 5.92 22.91
CA ASP A 313 -12.70 6.61 22.79
C ASP A 313 -13.50 6.55 24.11
N GLY A 314 -14.21 7.61 24.45
CA GLY A 314 -15.04 7.68 25.66
C GLY A 314 -16.06 6.55 25.82
N SER A 315 -16.53 5.90 24.74
CA SER A 315 -17.40 4.73 24.88
C SER A 315 -16.73 3.52 25.52
N VAL A 316 -15.39 3.44 25.45
CA VAL A 316 -14.65 2.39 26.17
C VAL A 316 -14.83 2.56 27.67
N LEU A 317 -14.79 3.79 28.18
CA LEU A 317 -15.00 4.10 29.60
C LEU A 317 -16.47 4.01 30.06
N GLN A 318 -17.41 3.93 29.11
CA GLN A 318 -18.81 3.60 29.41
C GLN A 318 -19.01 2.10 29.60
N THR A 319 -18.13 1.28 29.01
CA THR A 319 -18.20 -0.18 29.05
C THR A 319 -17.33 -0.76 30.16
N PHE A 320 -16.10 -0.27 30.27
CA PHE A 320 -15.11 -0.74 31.26
C PHE A 320 -14.77 0.38 32.24
N SER A 321 -14.61 0.02 33.50
CA SER A 321 -14.13 0.96 34.50
C SER A 321 -12.68 1.36 34.23
N ARG A 322 -12.29 2.56 34.66
CA ARG A 322 -10.89 3.01 34.56
C ARG A 322 -9.94 2.11 35.34
N ASP A 323 -10.39 1.59 36.49
CA ASP A 323 -9.60 0.69 37.34
C ASP A 323 -9.33 -0.64 36.63
N GLU A 324 -10.34 -1.21 35.98
CA GLU A 324 -10.19 -2.42 35.18
C GLU A 324 -9.19 -2.22 34.02
N LEU A 325 -9.31 -1.13 33.27
CA LEU A 325 -8.35 -0.82 32.20
C LEU A 325 -6.94 -0.57 32.74
N THR A 326 -6.83 0.03 33.92
CA THR A 326 -5.54 0.28 34.58
C THR A 326 -4.86 -1.03 34.96
N GLU A 327 -5.60 -1.94 35.60
CA GLU A 327 -5.11 -3.28 35.91
C GLU A 327 -4.69 -4.01 34.62
N PHE A 328 -5.50 -3.90 33.58
CA PHE A 328 -5.28 -4.58 32.31
C PHE A 328 -4.00 -4.14 31.60
N TYR A 329 -3.76 -2.83 31.51
CA TYR A 329 -2.51 -2.31 30.93
C TYR A 329 -1.30 -2.48 31.86
N SER A 330 -1.49 -2.53 33.18
CA SER A 330 -0.44 -2.92 34.12
C SER A 330 0.03 -4.36 33.87
N GLN A 331 -0.90 -5.30 33.67
CA GLN A 331 -0.58 -6.68 33.28
C GLN A 331 0.14 -6.72 31.91
N TYR A 332 -0.26 -5.88 30.95
CA TYR A 332 0.43 -5.75 29.66
C TYR A 332 1.89 -5.32 29.83
N ILE A 333 2.15 -4.27 30.63
CA ILE A 333 3.52 -3.81 30.94
C ILE A 333 4.33 -4.92 31.63
N ALA A 334 3.73 -5.68 32.54
CA ALA A 334 4.40 -6.81 33.20
C ALA A 334 4.84 -7.90 32.21
N VAL A 335 4.07 -8.16 31.15
CA VAL A 335 4.49 -9.07 30.06
C VAL A 335 5.59 -8.43 29.20
N LEU A 336 5.48 -7.14 28.87
CA LEU A 336 6.54 -6.44 28.11
C LEU A 336 7.88 -6.42 28.84
N ARG A 337 7.89 -6.28 30.17
CA ARG A 337 9.12 -6.34 30.98
C ARG A 337 9.89 -7.64 30.83
N GLN A 338 9.17 -8.75 30.61
CA GLN A 338 9.81 -10.04 30.31
C GLN A 338 10.46 -10.05 28.91
N GLN A 339 9.98 -9.22 27.97
CA GLN A 339 10.49 -9.13 26.59
C GLN A 339 11.72 -8.22 26.47
N VAL A 340 11.75 -7.11 27.22
CA VAL A 340 12.80 -6.08 27.12
C VAL A 340 14.23 -6.66 27.17
N PRO A 341 14.59 -7.60 28.07
CA PRO A 341 15.94 -8.19 28.09
C PRO A 341 16.31 -8.90 26.78
N TYR A 342 15.36 -9.57 26.13
CA TYR A 342 15.57 -10.26 24.86
C TYR A 342 15.75 -9.29 23.69
N GLN A 343 14.98 -8.20 23.67
CA GLN A 343 15.14 -7.15 22.68
C GLN A 343 16.52 -6.50 22.77
N LEU A 344 16.94 -6.14 24.00
CA LEU A 344 18.26 -5.55 24.25
C LEU A 344 19.41 -6.50 23.89
N ALA A 345 19.23 -7.79 24.13
CA ALA A 345 20.18 -8.83 23.74
C ALA A 345 20.10 -9.24 22.25
N ASN A 346 19.11 -8.74 21.50
CA ASN A 346 18.77 -9.18 20.15
C ASN A 346 18.62 -10.71 20.02
N GLN A 347 17.93 -11.33 20.99
CA GLN A 347 17.74 -12.79 21.08
C GLN A 347 16.27 -13.18 20.95
N PRO A 348 15.95 -14.32 20.31
CA PRO A 348 14.58 -14.79 20.23
C PRO A 348 14.07 -15.29 21.58
N ILE A 349 12.76 -15.18 21.80
CA ILE A 349 12.09 -15.70 23.00
C ILE A 349 11.61 -17.12 22.73
N ASN A 350 12.40 -18.13 23.13
CA ASN A 350 12.12 -19.54 22.81
C ASN A 350 11.18 -20.25 23.81
N HIS A 351 10.49 -19.51 24.66
CA HIS A 351 9.57 -20.05 25.67
C HIS A 351 8.34 -19.15 25.81
N SER A 352 7.29 -19.66 26.46
CA SER A 352 6.09 -18.87 26.72
C SER A 352 6.34 -17.87 27.86
N LEU A 353 5.92 -16.62 27.66
CA LEU A 353 5.99 -15.60 28.69
C LEU A 353 4.84 -15.77 29.68
N THR A 354 5.13 -15.55 30.97
CA THR A 354 4.15 -15.72 32.03
C THR A 354 3.01 -14.70 31.86
N GLY A 355 1.77 -15.18 31.79
CA GLY A 355 0.56 -14.36 31.64
C GLY A 355 0.24 -13.91 30.20
N GLU A 356 1.13 -14.10 29.21
CA GLU A 356 0.91 -13.61 27.84
C GLU A 356 -0.34 -14.23 27.18
N ALA A 357 -0.49 -15.55 27.30
CA ALA A 357 -1.61 -16.27 26.68
C ALA A 357 -2.96 -15.90 27.32
N ASP A 358 -2.99 -15.74 28.64
CA ASP A 358 -4.20 -15.41 29.38
C ASP A 358 -4.61 -13.96 29.14
N LEU A 359 -3.64 -13.04 29.11
CA LEU A 359 -3.89 -11.65 28.77
C LEU A 359 -4.36 -11.50 27.31
N SER A 360 -3.80 -12.27 26.38
CA SER A 360 -4.26 -12.30 24.97
C SER A 360 -5.73 -12.73 24.88
N LYS A 361 -6.11 -13.79 25.61
CA LYS A 361 -7.52 -14.23 25.69
C LYS A 361 -8.40 -13.16 26.31
N ARG A 362 -7.92 -12.47 27.35
CA ARG A 362 -8.67 -11.37 27.98
C ARG A 362 -8.90 -10.22 27.01
N PHE A 363 -7.93 -9.82 26.18
CA PHE A 363 -8.14 -8.84 25.10
C PHE A 363 -9.22 -9.30 24.12
N ASP A 364 -9.25 -10.58 23.75
CA ASP A 364 -10.28 -11.10 22.88
C ASP A 364 -11.67 -11.10 23.52
N LEU A 365 -11.77 -11.30 24.84
CA LEU A 365 -13.01 -11.20 25.61
C LEU A 365 -13.50 -9.75 25.73
N VAL A 366 -12.64 -8.84 26.19
CA VAL A 366 -12.91 -7.39 26.29
C VAL A 366 -13.33 -6.82 24.93
N LYS A 367 -12.69 -7.27 23.84
CA LYS A 367 -13.13 -6.93 22.48
C LYS A 367 -14.55 -7.39 22.17
N LYS A 368 -14.92 -8.62 22.54
CA LYS A 368 -16.28 -9.14 22.27
C LYS A 368 -17.33 -8.37 23.06
N GLU A 369 -17.07 -8.11 24.34
CA GLU A 369 -17.92 -7.33 25.23
C GLU A 369 -18.08 -5.88 24.75
N TYR A 370 -16.97 -5.22 24.39
CA TYR A 370 -17.04 -3.88 23.80
C TYR A 370 -17.89 -3.85 22.53
N VAL A 371 -17.72 -4.83 21.64
CA VAL A 371 -18.45 -4.90 20.37
C VAL A 371 -19.94 -5.20 20.58
N SER A 372 -20.32 -5.99 21.59
CA SER A 372 -21.74 -6.20 21.90
C SER A 372 -22.40 -4.91 22.37
N ASP A 373 -21.69 -4.13 23.20
CA ASP A 373 -22.26 -2.95 23.85
C ASP A 373 -22.18 -1.71 22.94
N ASN A 374 -21.24 -1.71 21.99
CA ASN A 374 -20.96 -0.60 21.09
C ASN A 374 -20.99 -0.99 19.61
N PHE A 375 -21.93 -1.86 19.22
CA PHE A 375 -22.05 -2.40 17.85
C PHE A 375 -21.97 -1.32 16.77
N THR A 376 -22.77 -0.25 16.91
CA THR A 376 -22.81 0.88 15.96
C THR A 376 -21.45 1.52 15.79
N ARG A 377 -20.71 1.74 16.89
CA ARG A 377 -19.37 2.32 16.79
C ARG A 377 -18.39 1.36 16.13
N ALA A 378 -18.36 0.10 16.56
CA ALA A 378 -17.42 -0.89 16.07
C ALA A 378 -17.58 -1.22 14.58
N TRP A 379 -18.82 -1.24 14.07
CA TRP A 379 -19.14 -1.71 12.72
C TRP A 379 -19.66 -0.63 11.75
N LEU A 380 -20.03 0.56 12.23
CA LEU A 380 -20.45 1.68 11.36
C LEU A 380 -19.52 2.89 11.52
N VAL A 381 -19.35 3.43 12.73
CA VAL A 381 -18.58 4.67 12.95
C VAL A 381 -17.09 4.46 12.70
N GLY A 382 -16.49 3.38 13.22
CA GLY A 382 -15.10 3.03 12.98
C GLY A 382 -14.80 2.92 11.48
N PRO A 383 -15.50 2.02 10.74
CA PRO A 383 -15.42 1.96 9.28
C PRO A 383 -15.62 3.29 8.56
N ALA A 384 -16.56 4.14 8.97
CA ALA A 384 -16.77 5.45 8.36
C ALA A 384 -15.58 6.40 8.59
N THR A 385 -14.97 6.34 9.77
CA THR A 385 -13.75 7.09 10.11
C THR A 385 -12.58 6.63 9.24
N VAL A 386 -12.42 5.32 9.06
CA VAL A 386 -11.45 4.73 8.15
C VAL A 386 -11.65 5.21 6.71
N VAL A 387 -12.90 5.21 6.22
CA VAL A 387 -13.23 5.73 4.88
C VAL A 387 -12.85 7.20 4.76
N LYS A 388 -13.17 8.03 5.76
CA LYS A 388 -12.80 9.44 5.79
C LYS A 388 -11.27 9.60 5.68
N GLU A 389 -10.49 8.86 6.46
CA GLU A 389 -9.03 8.94 6.42
C GLU A 389 -8.45 8.48 5.08
N LEU A 390 -9.02 7.45 4.46
CA LEU A 390 -8.58 6.92 3.16
C LEU A 390 -8.96 7.83 1.96
N THR A 391 -9.95 8.71 2.11
CA THR A 391 -10.53 9.49 0.99
C THR A 391 -10.39 11.00 1.14
N VAL A 392 -10.25 11.52 2.36
CA VAL A 392 -10.17 12.96 2.65
C VAL A 392 -8.73 13.35 2.98
N HIS A 393 -7.84 13.14 2.01
CA HIS A 393 -6.46 13.60 2.06
C HIS A 393 -5.96 13.94 0.65
N SER A 394 -4.93 14.77 0.55
CA SER A 394 -4.37 15.22 -0.74
C SER A 394 -3.40 14.23 -1.36
N ASN A 395 -2.94 13.24 -0.58
CA ASN A 395 -1.95 12.25 -1.00
C ASN A 395 -0.60 12.86 -1.46
N LEU A 396 -0.30 14.09 -1.02
CA LEU A 396 0.99 14.76 -1.25
C LEU A 396 1.99 14.35 -0.16
N SER A 397 2.43 13.10 -0.16
CA SER A 397 3.17 12.48 0.95
C SER A 397 4.61 12.98 1.17
N LEU A 398 5.16 13.81 0.29
CA LEU A 398 6.53 14.31 0.41
C LEU A 398 6.68 15.33 1.54
N TYR A 399 7.79 15.25 2.27
CA TYR A 399 8.12 16.14 3.39
C TYR A 399 8.00 17.62 3.01
N LEU A 400 8.49 17.99 1.81
CA LEU A 400 8.44 19.37 1.31
C LEU A 400 7.02 19.96 1.29
N PHE A 401 6.00 19.15 1.01
CA PHE A 401 4.59 19.57 0.97
C PHE A 401 3.90 19.54 2.34
N GLN A 402 4.46 18.80 3.29
CA GLN A 402 3.86 18.61 4.61
C GLN A 402 4.36 19.60 5.65
N LYS A 403 5.61 20.05 5.55
CA LYS A 403 6.22 20.94 6.55
C LYS A 403 6.86 22.22 5.96
N PRO A 404 7.92 22.18 5.12
CA PRO A 404 8.63 23.41 4.70
C PRO A 404 7.78 24.38 3.88
N LEU A 405 7.01 23.88 2.91
CA LEU A 405 6.21 24.74 2.03
C LEU A 405 4.73 24.86 2.45
N ARG A 406 4.40 24.41 3.67
CA ARG A 406 3.04 24.52 4.18
C ARG A 406 2.65 25.99 4.35
N GLY A 407 1.45 26.36 3.91
CA GLY A 407 0.97 27.75 3.91
C GLY A 407 1.39 28.57 2.68
N ASN A 408 2.27 28.06 1.80
CA ASN A 408 2.52 28.68 0.51
C ASN A 408 1.26 28.56 -0.38
N VAL A 409 0.80 29.68 -0.95
CA VAL A 409 -0.45 29.73 -1.74
C VAL A 409 -0.48 28.71 -2.88
N LEU A 410 0.60 28.57 -3.64
CA LEU A 410 0.66 27.62 -4.75
C LEU A 410 0.61 26.17 -4.27
N ILE A 411 1.27 25.87 -3.16
CA ILE A 411 1.27 24.53 -2.56
C ILE A 411 -0.09 24.21 -1.94
N GLU A 412 -0.75 25.16 -1.30
CA GLU A 412 -2.11 24.94 -0.79
C GLU A 412 -3.11 24.75 -1.93
N LEU A 413 -3.01 25.50 -3.03
CA LEU A 413 -3.81 25.25 -4.24
C LEU A 413 -3.57 23.85 -4.80
N LEU A 414 -2.31 23.40 -4.86
CA LEU A 414 -1.99 22.03 -5.25
C LEU A 414 -2.57 21.00 -4.28
N ARG A 415 -2.48 21.21 -2.96
CA ARG A 415 -3.05 20.34 -1.92
C ARG A 415 -4.56 20.20 -2.09
N TRP A 416 -5.28 21.32 -2.29
CA TRP A 416 -6.72 21.30 -2.54
C TRP A 416 -7.08 20.62 -3.85
N LEU A 417 -6.34 20.88 -4.93
CA LEU A 417 -6.54 20.20 -6.20
C LEU A 417 -6.35 18.69 -6.07
N SER A 418 -5.27 18.24 -5.43
CA SER A 418 -5.01 16.82 -5.22
C SER A 418 -6.05 16.17 -4.31
N LEU A 419 -6.51 16.86 -3.26
CA LEU A 419 -7.61 16.40 -2.41
C LEU A 419 -8.90 16.22 -3.20
N LEU A 420 -9.27 17.20 -4.04
CA LEU A 420 -10.47 17.11 -4.88
C LEU A 420 -10.35 15.93 -5.86
N VAL A 421 -9.23 15.79 -6.55
CA VAL A 421 -8.98 14.69 -7.49
C VAL A 421 -9.10 13.33 -6.78
N HIS A 422 -8.49 13.20 -5.60
CA HIS A 422 -8.54 11.97 -4.80
C HIS A 422 -9.97 11.66 -4.37
N LEU A 423 -10.65 12.62 -3.74
CA LEU A 423 -12.03 12.49 -3.27
C LEU A 423 -12.99 12.13 -4.41
N PHE A 424 -12.92 12.85 -5.54
CA PHE A 424 -13.77 12.57 -6.70
C PHE A 424 -13.47 11.20 -7.32
N THR A 425 -12.21 10.75 -7.29
CA THR A 425 -11.84 9.42 -7.79
C THR A 425 -12.62 8.33 -7.06
N TYR A 426 -12.68 8.38 -5.73
CA TYR A 426 -13.42 7.39 -4.95
C TYR A 426 -14.94 7.59 -5.00
N LEU A 427 -15.43 8.83 -4.93
CA LEU A 427 -16.86 9.11 -5.03
C LEU A 427 -17.43 8.60 -6.36
N LEU A 428 -16.75 8.85 -7.47
CA LEU A 428 -17.17 8.38 -8.79
C LEU A 428 -16.99 6.87 -8.98
N ALA A 429 -16.01 6.27 -8.30
CA ALA A 429 -15.90 4.81 -8.22
C ALA A 429 -17.12 4.18 -7.53
N PHE A 430 -17.71 4.84 -6.52
CA PHE A 430 -18.99 4.40 -5.94
C PHE A 430 -20.16 4.58 -6.90
N VAL A 431 -20.26 5.71 -7.60
CA VAL A 431 -21.31 5.94 -8.62
C VAL A 431 -21.30 4.84 -9.70
N PHE A 432 -20.12 4.29 -10.01
CA PHE A 432 -19.96 3.18 -10.94
C PHE A 432 -20.76 1.92 -10.57
N LEU A 433 -21.09 1.69 -9.29
CA LEU A 433 -21.95 0.60 -8.83
C LEU A 433 -23.27 0.50 -9.59
N PHE A 434 -23.84 1.66 -9.90
CA PHE A 434 -25.20 1.81 -10.42
C PHE A 434 -25.25 1.91 -11.95
N ARG A 435 -24.12 1.75 -12.65
CA ARG A 435 -24.05 1.85 -14.11
C ARG A 435 -23.99 0.49 -14.78
N LYS A 436 -24.40 0.44 -16.06
CA LYS A 436 -24.26 -0.75 -16.90
C LYS A 436 -22.78 -1.14 -16.98
N LYS A 437 -22.47 -2.34 -16.49
CA LYS A 437 -21.10 -2.80 -16.29
C LYS A 437 -20.51 -3.34 -17.59
N SER A 438 -19.40 -2.73 -18.04
CA SER A 438 -18.51 -3.30 -19.04
C SER A 438 -17.52 -4.25 -18.37
N SER A 439 -17.08 -5.32 -19.06
CA SER A 439 -16.07 -6.24 -18.52
C SER A 439 -14.78 -5.53 -18.12
N TRP A 440 -14.34 -4.57 -18.94
CA TRP A 440 -13.17 -3.72 -18.69
C TRP A 440 -13.31 -2.95 -17.38
N TYR A 441 -14.41 -2.23 -17.20
CA TYR A 441 -14.60 -1.44 -15.98
C TYR A 441 -14.76 -2.31 -14.74
N THR A 442 -15.46 -3.45 -14.89
CA THR A 442 -15.62 -4.43 -13.80
C THR A 442 -14.27 -4.99 -13.35
N SER A 443 -13.34 -5.21 -14.30
CA SER A 443 -12.01 -5.73 -13.99
C SER A 443 -11.13 -4.77 -13.17
N ILE A 444 -11.39 -3.46 -13.24
CA ILE A 444 -10.71 -2.46 -12.39
C ILE A 444 -11.48 -2.29 -11.09
N TRP A 445 -12.78 -2.04 -11.21
CA TRP A 445 -13.62 -1.62 -10.11
C TRP A 445 -13.77 -2.70 -9.03
N LEU A 446 -14.02 -3.96 -9.43
CA LEU A 446 -14.28 -5.04 -8.49
C LEU A 446 -13.09 -5.32 -7.54
N PRO A 447 -11.85 -5.57 -8.02
CA PRO A 447 -10.71 -5.78 -7.12
C PRO A 447 -10.39 -4.54 -6.28
N ALA A 448 -10.54 -3.34 -6.84
CA ALA A 448 -10.32 -2.10 -6.11
C ALA A 448 -11.30 -1.93 -4.94
N MET A 449 -12.59 -2.23 -5.16
CA MET A 449 -13.59 -2.19 -4.08
C MET A 449 -13.34 -3.27 -3.04
N LEU A 450 -13.04 -4.51 -3.45
CA LEU A 450 -12.70 -5.58 -2.49
C LEU A 450 -11.47 -5.23 -1.65
N PHE A 451 -10.47 -4.60 -2.26
CA PHE A 451 -9.30 -4.10 -1.55
C PHE A 451 -9.67 -2.95 -0.60
N PHE A 452 -10.53 -2.03 -1.02
CA PHE A 452 -11.05 -0.97 -0.15
C PHE A 452 -11.82 -1.53 1.06
N PHE A 453 -12.71 -2.52 0.84
CA PHE A 453 -13.39 -3.25 1.91
C PHE A 453 -12.40 -3.95 2.86
N TYR A 454 -11.36 -4.58 2.32
CA TYR A 454 -10.30 -5.19 3.12
C TYR A 454 -9.61 -4.15 4.02
N LEU A 455 -9.28 -2.97 3.51
CA LEU A 455 -8.69 -1.90 4.31
C LEU A 455 -9.63 -1.42 5.43
N ILE A 456 -10.91 -1.24 5.12
CA ILE A 456 -11.93 -0.73 6.05
C ILE A 456 -12.25 -1.70 7.19
N PHE A 457 -12.41 -2.99 6.88
CA PHE A 457 -12.95 -3.95 7.84
C PHE A 457 -11.88 -4.87 8.43
N ILE A 458 -10.80 -5.15 7.70
CA ILE A 458 -9.81 -6.16 8.10
C ILE A 458 -8.52 -5.49 8.59
N GLN A 459 -7.90 -4.64 7.76
CA GLN A 459 -6.62 -4.03 8.09
C GLN A 459 -6.75 -2.93 9.16
N ARG A 460 -7.65 -1.93 8.95
CA ARG A 460 -7.95 -0.75 9.80
C ARG A 460 -6.78 0.14 10.25
N GLY A 461 -5.54 -0.35 10.27
CA GLY A 461 -4.33 0.42 10.53
C GLY A 461 -3.95 1.12 9.25
N ILE A 462 -4.61 2.25 8.99
CA ILE A 462 -4.54 2.93 7.70
C ILE A 462 -3.28 3.76 7.62
N GLU A 463 -2.64 3.64 6.47
CA GLU A 463 -1.77 4.67 5.96
C GLU A 463 -2.34 5.09 4.61
N GLU A 464 -2.38 6.40 4.34
CA GLU A 464 -2.91 6.97 3.09
C GLU A 464 -2.33 6.29 1.84
N ARG A 465 -1.05 5.89 1.91
CA ARG A 465 -0.31 5.24 0.83
C ARG A 465 -0.88 3.90 0.38
N TYR A 466 -1.72 3.24 1.17
CA TYR A 466 -2.28 1.95 0.80
C TYR A 466 -3.23 2.00 -0.39
N MET A 467 -3.80 3.17 -0.68
CA MET A 467 -4.71 3.36 -1.82
C MET A 467 -4.01 3.61 -3.16
N LEU A 468 -2.71 3.95 -3.12
CA LEU A 468 -1.91 4.27 -4.31
C LEU A 468 -1.96 3.24 -5.44
N PRO A 469 -1.91 1.91 -5.18
CA PRO A 469 -1.92 0.91 -6.25
C PRO A 469 -3.11 1.06 -7.21
N TYR A 470 -4.27 1.45 -6.69
CA TYR A 470 -5.51 1.56 -7.46
C TYR A 470 -5.82 2.99 -7.91
N LEU A 471 -5.07 3.99 -7.44
CA LEU A 471 -5.39 5.40 -7.65
C LEU A 471 -5.47 5.76 -9.14
N ILE A 472 -4.50 5.36 -9.96
CA ILE A 472 -4.48 5.65 -11.41
C ILE A 472 -5.63 4.93 -12.16
N PRO A 473 -5.81 3.60 -12.04
CA PRO A 473 -6.93 2.92 -12.69
C PRO A 473 -8.30 3.46 -12.28
N LEU A 474 -8.50 3.78 -11.00
CA LEU A 474 -9.75 4.36 -10.51
C LEU A 474 -9.93 5.79 -11.02
N PHE A 475 -8.87 6.60 -11.08
CA PHE A 475 -8.93 7.94 -11.64
C PHE A 475 -9.38 7.91 -13.11
N LEU A 476 -8.80 7.02 -13.92
CA LEU A 476 -9.25 6.84 -15.31
C LEU A 476 -10.73 6.41 -15.38
N LEU A 477 -11.18 5.52 -14.50
CA LEU A 477 -12.58 5.10 -14.43
C LEU A 477 -13.51 6.25 -13.98
N ALA A 478 -13.06 7.10 -13.06
CA ALA A 478 -13.79 8.27 -12.59
C ALA A 478 -13.99 9.29 -13.73
N ILE A 479 -12.93 9.62 -14.47
CA ILE A 479 -13.03 10.51 -15.64
C ILE A 479 -13.93 9.89 -16.72
N HIS A 480 -13.89 8.57 -16.91
CA HIS A 480 -14.77 7.89 -17.87
C HIS A 480 -16.24 8.03 -17.43
N THR A 481 -16.49 7.89 -16.14
CA THR A 481 -17.81 8.05 -15.53
C THR A 481 -18.35 9.45 -15.78
N VAL A 482 -17.53 10.49 -15.54
CA VAL A 482 -17.89 11.89 -15.82
C VAL A 482 -18.16 12.11 -17.31
N ASN A 483 -17.25 11.68 -18.19
CA ASN A 483 -17.41 11.83 -19.63
C ASN A 483 -18.71 11.17 -20.13
N SER A 484 -19.05 10.00 -19.59
CA SER A 484 -20.25 9.26 -19.97
C SER A 484 -21.55 9.85 -19.42
N LEU A 485 -21.53 10.81 -18.48
CA LEU A 485 -22.72 11.54 -18.03
C LEU A 485 -23.11 12.70 -18.96
N PHE A 486 -22.18 13.21 -19.78
CA PHE A 486 -22.51 14.30 -20.70
C PHE A 486 -23.42 13.84 -21.86
N PRO A 487 -24.47 14.64 -22.21
CA PRO A 487 -25.32 14.37 -23.37
C PRO A 487 -24.52 14.26 -24.67
N GLY A 488 -25.02 13.47 -25.63
CA GLY A 488 -24.33 13.24 -26.92
C GLY A 488 -23.97 14.53 -27.69
N ARG A 489 -24.80 15.58 -27.57
CA ARG A 489 -24.53 16.90 -28.18
C ARG A 489 -23.31 17.59 -27.58
N VAL A 490 -23.12 17.52 -26.26
CA VAL A 490 -21.95 18.10 -25.57
C VAL A 490 -20.68 17.32 -25.91
N LYS A 491 -20.78 15.99 -26.03
CA LYS A 491 -19.66 15.14 -26.49
C LYS A 491 -19.20 15.49 -27.90
N GLY A 492 -20.12 15.86 -28.78
CA GLY A 492 -19.80 16.31 -30.14
C GLY A 492 -18.89 17.53 -30.14
N ILE A 493 -19.20 18.54 -29.31
CA ILE A 493 -18.43 19.78 -29.21
C ILE A 493 -17.03 19.50 -28.64
N ILE A 494 -16.93 18.76 -27.53
CA ILE A 494 -15.64 18.44 -26.88
C ILE A 494 -14.72 17.67 -27.84
N ASN A 495 -15.27 16.76 -28.64
CA ASN A 495 -14.50 15.95 -29.57
C ASN A 495 -14.16 16.65 -30.90
N GLN A 496 -14.83 17.76 -31.24
CA GLN A 496 -14.63 18.49 -32.50
C GLN A 496 -13.67 19.68 -32.37
N THR A 497 -13.33 20.12 -31.16
CA THR A 497 -12.28 21.14 -30.97
C THR A 497 -10.90 20.57 -31.32
N PRO A 498 -10.23 21.09 -32.37
CA PRO A 498 -8.95 20.58 -32.89
C PRO A 498 -7.87 20.50 -31.81
#